data_AF-S9SNW0-F1
#
_entry.id   AF-S9SNW0-F1
#
_cell.length_a   1.000
_cell.length_b   1.000
_cell.length_c   1.000
_cell.angle_alpha   90.00
_cell.angle_beta   90.00
_cell.angle_gamma   90.00
#
_symmetry.space_group_name_H-M   'P 1'
#
loop_
_entity.id
_entity.type
_entity.pdbx_description
1 polymer ?
#
loop_
_entity_poly.entity_id
_entity_poly.type
_entity_poly.pdbx_seq_one_letter_code
_entity_poly.pdbx_strand_id
1 'polypeptide(L)' 'MASIQKRGDVWKYEVNFTEDGKRKRVSRSGFKTKKEAEIAAFEVELNLRSQRRE' A
#
# COMPACT_ATOMS: atom_id res chain seq x y z
N MET A 1 -6.66 2.51 3.90
CA MET A 1 -5.71 2.78 5.01
C MET A 1 -4.46 1.96 4.82
N ALA A 2 -3.36 2.66 4.57
CA ALA A 2 -2.03 2.08 4.48
C ALA A 2 -1.34 2.03 5.85
N SER A 3 -0.64 0.95 6.13
CA SER A 3 0.24 0.77 7.29
C SER A 3 1.68 0.70 6.83
N ILE A 4 2.54 1.55 7.40
CA ILE A 4 3.95 1.60 7.06
C ILE A 4 4.76 1.08 8.23
N GLN A 5 5.65 0.13 7.95
CA GLN A 5 6.46 -0.55 8.94
C GLN A 5 7.92 -0.58 8.48
N LYS A 6 8.83 -0.31 9.40
CA LYS A 6 10.27 -0.52 9.18
C LYS A 6 10.63 -1.98 9.49
N ARG A 7 11.35 -2.64 8.59
CA ARG A 7 11.80 -4.03 8.68
C ARG A 7 13.33 -4.05 8.50
N GLY A 8 14.06 -4.00 9.60
CA GLY A 8 15.53 -3.89 9.57
C GLY A 8 15.94 -2.55 8.95
N ASP A 9 16.62 -2.61 7.79
CA ASP A 9 17.07 -1.43 7.06
C ASP A 9 16.04 -0.87 6.06
N VAL A 10 15.07 -1.70 5.66
CA VAL A 10 14.09 -1.34 4.63
C VAL A 10 12.74 -0.95 5.23
N TRP A 11 12.00 -0.15 4.48
CA TRP A 11 10.61 0.19 4.74
C TRP A 11 9.68 -0.69 3.91
N LYS A 12 8.53 -1.02 4.50
CA LYS A 12 7.43 -1.78 3.89
C LYS A 12 6.14 -0.98 4.09
N TYR A 13 5.27 -0.99 3.09
CA TYR A 13 3.88 -0.60 3.28
C TYR A 13 2.94 -1.81 3.10
N GLU A 14 1.76 -1.70 3.69
CA GLU A 14 0.66 -2.64 3.56
C GLU A 14 -0.65 -1.86 3.43
N VAL A 15 -1.38 -2.10 2.34
CA VAL A 15 -2.70 -1.53 2.09
C VAL A 15 -3.72 -2.65 2.15
N ASN A 16 -4.63 -2.58 3.11
CA ASN A 16 -5.76 -3.49 3.22
C ASN A 16 -6.98 -2.83 2.54
N PHE A 17 -7.61 -3.54 1.60
CA PHE A 17 -8.78 -3.06 0.88
C PHE A 17 -9.78 -4.20 0.65
N THR A 18 -11.05 -3.85 0.49
CA THR A 18 -12.09 -4.80 0.12
C THR A 18 -12.39 -4.63 -1.36
N GLU A 19 -12.30 -5.71 -2.11
CA GLU A 19 -12.62 -5.79 -3.54
C GLU A 19 -13.59 -6.95 -3.72
N ASP A 20 -14.76 -6.68 -4.31
CA ASP A 20 -15.79 -7.69 -4.58
C ASP A 20 -16.23 -8.49 -3.33
N GLY A 21 -16.41 -7.79 -2.20
CA GLY A 21 -16.74 -8.41 -0.91
C GLY A 21 -15.63 -9.22 -0.25
N LYS A 22 -14.47 -9.39 -0.91
CA LYS A 22 -13.30 -10.10 -0.38
C LYS A 22 -12.26 -9.11 0.12
N ARG A 23 -11.71 -9.37 1.31
CA ARG A 23 -10.59 -8.60 1.84
C ARG A 23 -9.31 -8.99 1.11
N LYS A 24 -8.72 -8.05 0.39
CA LYS A 24 -7.40 -8.17 -0.22
C LYS A 24 -6.40 -7.30 0.53
N ARG A 25 -5.14 -7.73 0.43
CA ARG A 25 -4.00 -7.03 1.02
C ARG A 25 -2.94 -6.89 -0.06
N VAL A 26 -2.55 -5.66 -0.34
CA VAL A 26 -1.38 -5.36 -1.16
C VAL A 26 -0.28 -4.92 -0.22
N SER A 27 0.89 -5.54 -0.31
CA SER A 27 2.03 -5.16 0.50
C SER A 27 3.28 -5.15 -0.34
N ARG A 28 4.12 -4.13 -0.16
CA ARG A 28 5.38 -3.99 -0.88
C ARG A 28 6.47 -3.51 0.05
N SER A 29 7.65 -4.09 -0.10
CA SER A 29 8.84 -3.84 0.73
C SER A 29 10.05 -3.54 -0.15
N GLY A 30 11.10 -2.99 0.47
CA GLY A 30 12.35 -2.66 -0.23
C GLY A 30 12.59 -1.16 -0.39
N PHE A 31 11.80 -0.32 0.28
CA PHE A 31 11.98 1.13 0.25
C PHE A 31 13.13 1.53 1.17
N LYS A 32 14.03 2.40 0.70
CA LYS A 32 15.15 2.89 1.53
C LYS A 32 14.67 3.93 2.53
N THR A 33 13.67 4.73 2.16
CA THR A 33 13.11 5.78 3.00
C THR A 33 11.64 5.58 3.33
N LYS A 34 11.20 6.13 4.46
CA LYS A 34 9.78 6.16 4.84
C LYS A 34 8.93 6.87 3.78
N LYS A 35 9.45 7.98 3.25
CA LYS A 35 8.75 8.81 2.26
C LYS A 35 8.47 8.06 0.96
N GLU A 36 9.43 7.27 0.47
CA GLU A 36 9.18 6.40 -0.70
C GLU A 36 8.09 5.38 -0.43
N ALA A 37 8.06 4.77 0.77
CA ALA A 37 6.99 3.85 1.15
C ALA A 37 5.62 4.56 1.26
N GLU A 38 5.59 5.81 1.74
CA GLU A 38 4.38 6.64 1.82
C GLU A 38 3.83 6.97 0.42
N ILE A 39 4.69 7.43 -0.50
CA ILE A 39 4.30 7.76 -1.88
C ILE A 39 3.77 6.50 -2.57
N ALA A 40 4.50 5.39 -2.51
CA ALA A 40 4.09 4.16 -3.17
C ALA A 40 2.79 3.58 -2.58
N ALA A 41 2.57 3.74 -1.27
CA ALA A 41 1.29 3.36 -0.64
C ALA A 41 0.13 4.24 -1.11
N PHE A 42 0.35 5.54 -1.25
CA PHE A 42 -0.64 6.50 -1.74
C PHE A 42 -1.01 6.25 -3.19
N GLU A 43 -0.03 5.98 -4.06
CA GLU A 43 -0.27 5.61 -5.47
C GLU A 43 -1.09 4.33 -5.60
N VAL A 44 -0.83 3.33 -4.75
CA VAL A 44 -1.63 2.09 -4.73
C VAL A 44 -3.06 2.39 -4.27
N GLU A 45 -3.24 3.18 -3.21
CA GLU A 45 -4.58 3.53 -2.73
C GLU A 45 -5.38 4.31 -3.79
N LEU A 46 -4.73 5.25 -4.51
CA LEU A 46 -5.32 5.96 -5.64
C LEU A 46 -5.72 5.01 -6.78
N ASN A 47 -4.83 4.10 -7.19
CA ASN A 47 -5.13 3.12 -8.24
C ASN A 47 -6.31 2.23 -7.88
N LEU A 48 -6.34 1.71 -6.64
CA LEU A 48 -7.43 0.87 -6.14
C LEU A 48 -8.76 1.63 -6.06
N ARG A 49 -8.71 2.94 -5.79
CA ARG A 49 -9.89 3.80 -5.79
C ARG A 49 -10.38 4.10 -7.21
N SER A 50 -9.46 4.26 -8.17
CA SER A 50 -9.80 4.50 -9.57
C SER A 50 -10.37 3.26 -10.26
N GLN A 51 -9.86 2.06 -9.98
CA GLN A 51 -10.38 0.79 -10.53
C GLN A 51 -11.80 0.45 -10.07
N ARG A 52 -12.33 1.15 -9.07
CA ARG A 52 -13.69 0.94 -8.55
C ARG A 52 -14.76 1.78 -9.26
N ARG A 53 -14.39 2.51 -10.33
CA ARG A 53 -15.29 3.29 -11.18
C ARG A 53 -15.36 2.67 -12.57
N GLU A 54 -16.07 1.57 -12.72
CA GLU A 54 -16.63 1.08 -14.00
C GLU A 54 -17.89 0.26 -13.73
#